data_AF-A0A087T344-F1
#
_entry.id   AF-A0A087T344-F1
#
_cell.length_a   1.000
_cell.length_b   1.000
_cell.length_c   1.000
_cell.angle_alpha   90.00
_cell.angle_beta   90.00
_cell.angle_gamma   90.00
#
_symmetry.space_group_name_H-M   'P 1'
#
loop_
_entity.id
_entity.type
_entity.pdbx_description
1 polymer ?
#
loop_
_entity_poly.entity_id
_entity_poly.type
_entity_poly.pdbx_seq_one_letter_code
_entity_poly.pdbx_strand_id
1 'polypeptide(L)' 'MIRLLIFVLLCYCGEAFNLTILHNNDVHSHFVEFNTNGGRCTEQLATEKECYGGFARQVTMVKKVRSNEENVLFLNAG' A
#
# COMPACT_ATOMS: atom_id res chain seq x y z
N MET A 1 16.73 -16.76 -50.45
CA MET A 1 15.73 -15.76 -50.03
C MET A 1 14.77 -16.23 -48.92
N ILE A 2 15.01 -17.37 -48.25
CA ILE A 2 14.13 -17.94 -47.21
C ILE A 2 14.70 -17.76 -45.78
N ARG A 3 16.00 -17.44 -45.64
CA ARG A 3 16.68 -17.28 -44.33
C ARG A 3 16.47 -15.92 -43.64
N LEU A 4 15.94 -14.90 -44.34
CA LEU A 4 15.76 -13.55 -43.79
C LEU A 4 14.43 -13.37 -43.01
N LEU A 5 13.46 -14.28 -43.22
CA LEU A 5 12.12 -14.20 -42.62
C LEU A 5 12.06 -14.68 -41.15
N ILE A 6 13.01 -15.51 -40.70
CA ILE A 6 13.02 -16.05 -39.34
C ILE A 6 13.52 -15.02 -38.30
N PHE A 7 14.30 -14.02 -38.72
CA PHE A 7 14.91 -13.04 -37.82
C PHE A 7 13.98 -11.90 -37.37
N VAL A 8 12.81 -11.74 -38.00
CA VAL A 8 11.88 -10.62 -37.75
C VAL A 8 10.77 -10.99 -36.75
N LEU A 9 10.71 -12.25 -36.30
CA LEU A 9 9.64 -12.80 -35.45
C LEU A 9 9.99 -12.93 -33.97
N LEU A 10 11.03 -12.21 -33.51
CA LEU A 10 11.22 -11.93 -32.09
C LEU A 10 10.50 -10.62 -31.75
N CYS A 11 9.16 -10.66 -31.80
CA CYS A 11 8.36 -9.59 -31.23
C CYS A 11 8.49 -9.72 -29.70
N TYR A 12 9.22 -8.80 -29.07
CA TYR A 12 9.34 -8.74 -27.63
C TYR A 12 8.00 -8.30 -27.05
N CYS A 13 7.15 -9.26 -26.69
CA CYS A 13 5.93 -8.99 -25.96
C CYS A 13 6.31 -8.80 -24.49
N GLY A 14 6.67 -7.57 -24.12
CA GLY A 14 6.76 -7.19 -22.71
C GLY A 14 5.34 -7.04 -22.18
N GLU A 15 4.97 -7.84 -21.17
CA GLU A 15 3.74 -7.59 -20.42
C GLU A 15 3.87 -6.32 -19.58
N ALA A 16 2.77 -5.59 -19.43
CA ALA A 16 2.69 -4.47 -18.52
C ALA A 16 2.77 -5.00 -17.07
N PHE A 17 3.73 -4.50 -16.30
CA PHE A 17 3.85 -4.82 -14.89
C PHE A 17 3.17 -3.75 -14.04
N ASN A 18 2.04 -4.09 -13.42
CA ASN A 18 1.36 -3.22 -12.48
C ASN A 18 1.87 -3.47 -11.06
N LEU A 19 2.36 -2.41 -10.41
CA LEU A 19 2.86 -2.42 -9.05
C LEU A 19 2.04 -1.49 -8.18
N THR A 20 1.49 -2.02 -7.09
CA THR A 20 0.80 -1.23 -6.06
C THR A 20 1.77 -0.88 -4.95
N ILE A 21 2.02 0.41 -4.77
CA ILE A 21 2.87 0.91 -3.68
C ILE A 21 1.98 1.52 -2.61
N LEU A 22 1.95 0.87 -1.46
CA LEU A 22 1.45 1.44 -0.22
C LEU A 22 2.62 2.10 0.50
N HIS A 23 2.44 3.32 1.00
CA HIS A 23 3.46 3.97 1.79
C HIS A 23 2.88 4.75 2.96
N ASN A 24 3.67 4.87 4.01
CA ASN A 24 3.49 5.86 5.07
C ASN A 24 4.84 6.53 5.39
N ASN A 25 4.78 7.61 6.15
CA ASN A 25 5.92 8.36 6.64
C ASN A 25 5.55 9.01 7.98
N ASP A 26 6.56 9.41 8.72
CA ASP A 26 6.50 10.19 9.95
C ASP A 26 5.48 9.63 10.94
N VAL A 27 5.52 8.30 11.14
CA VAL A 27 4.58 7.63 12.05
C VAL A 27 4.73 8.18 13.47
N HIS A 28 5.90 8.70 13.83
CA HIS A 28 6.14 9.41 15.08
C HIS A 28 5.62 8.65 16.31
N SER A 29 5.82 7.33 16.34
CA SER A 29 5.38 6.46 17.44
C SER A 29 3.86 6.43 17.70
N HIS A 30 3.03 6.80 16.72
CA HIS A 30 1.58 6.61 16.78
C HIS A 30 1.22 5.13 16.61
N PHE A 31 1.58 4.31 17.60
CA PHE A 31 1.37 2.87 17.59
C PHE A 31 -0.12 2.52 17.70
N VAL A 32 -0.83 3.26 18.54
CA VAL A 32 -2.27 3.15 18.79
C VAL A 32 -3.03 4.26 18.07
N GLU A 33 -4.35 4.18 18.09
CA GLU A 33 -5.20 5.23 17.53
C GLU A 33 -5.02 6.58 18.26
N PHE A 34 -5.20 7.66 17.50
CA PHE A 34 -5.00 9.04 17.95
C PHE A 34 -6.15 9.92 17.47
N ASN A 35 -6.33 11.06 18.13
CA ASN A 35 -7.34 12.05 17.72
C ASN A 35 -6.85 12.85 16.49
N THR A 36 -7.69 13.73 15.95
CA THR A 36 -7.34 14.51 14.75
C THR A 36 -6.08 15.37 14.87
N ASN A 37 -5.61 15.66 16.10
CA ASN A 37 -4.45 16.49 16.38
C ASN A 37 -3.18 15.66 16.71
N GLY A 38 -3.19 14.33 16.51
CA GLY A 38 -2.09 13.45 16.90
C GLY A 38 -2.00 13.18 18.42
N GLY A 39 -2.98 13.66 19.19
CA GLY A 39 -3.05 13.43 20.62
C GLY A 39 -3.71 12.10 20.96
N ARG A 40 -3.79 11.81 22.27
CA ARG A 40 -4.49 10.63 22.77
C ARG A 40 -5.94 10.58 22.29
N CYS A 41 -6.35 9.43 21.75
CA CYS A 41 -7.75 9.08 21.56
C CYS A 41 -8.41 8.81 22.94
N THR A 42 -9.45 9.58 23.28
CA THR A 42 -10.23 9.36 24.50
C THR A 42 -11.40 8.40 24.22
N GLU A 43 -11.99 7.82 25.26
CA GLU A 43 -13.15 6.94 25.11
C GLU A 43 -14.36 7.66 24.47
N GLN A 44 -14.53 8.94 24.77
CA GLN A 44 -15.55 9.77 24.14
C GLN A 44 -15.31 9.86 22.62
N LEU A 45 -14.10 10.25 22.19
CA LEU A 45 -13.75 10.35 20.77
C LEU A 45 -13.84 8.99 20.08
N ALA A 46 -13.47 7.90 20.76
CA ALA A 46 -13.62 6.55 20.22
C ALA A 46 -15.08 6.19 19.98
N THR A 47 -15.97 6.55 20.91
CA THR A 47 -17.43 6.33 20.81
C THR A 47 -18.04 7.17 19.68
N GLU A 48 -17.57 8.40 19.51
CA GLU A 48 -17.97 9.33 18.45
C GLU A 48 -17.32 8.98 17.08
N LYS A 49 -16.43 7.96 17.05
CA LYS A 49 -15.66 7.53 15.87
C LYS A 49 -14.68 8.59 15.33
N GLU A 50 -14.19 9.44 16.21
CA GLU A 50 -13.23 10.51 15.91
C GLU A 50 -11.78 10.14 16.26
N CYS A 51 -11.48 8.84 16.31
CA CYS A 51 -10.12 8.33 16.44
C CYS A 51 -9.65 7.72 15.12
N TYR A 52 -8.36 7.89 14.85
CA TYR A 52 -7.75 7.64 13.55
C TYR A 52 -6.43 6.87 13.69
N GLY A 53 -5.96 6.32 12.56
CA GLY A 53 -4.65 5.70 12.47
C GLY A 53 -4.45 4.50 13.42
N GLY A 54 -3.25 4.40 13.97
CA GLY A 54 -2.77 3.23 14.71
C GLY A 54 -2.43 2.03 13.82
N PHE A 55 -1.44 1.24 14.23
CA PHE A 55 -0.96 0.10 13.44
C PHE A 55 -2.04 -0.95 13.18
N ALA A 56 -2.97 -1.16 14.12
CA ALA A 56 -4.06 -2.14 13.95
C ALA A 56 -4.92 -1.83 12.71
N ARG A 57 -5.29 -0.55 12.50
CA ARG A 57 -6.08 -0.13 11.34
C ARG A 57 -5.24 -0.13 10.06
N GLN A 58 -3.98 0.32 10.15
CA GLN A 58 -3.05 0.28 9.02
C GLN A 58 -2.85 -1.16 8.51
N VAL A 59 -2.57 -2.11 9.39
CA VAL A 59 -2.38 -3.53 9.04
C VAL A 59 -3.65 -4.11 8.42
N THR A 60 -4.83 -3.76 8.95
CA THR A 60 -6.12 -4.19 8.37
C THR A 60 -6.24 -3.74 6.91
N MET A 61 -5.92 -2.47 6.63
CA MET A 61 -5.97 -1.93 5.27
C MET A 61 -4.91 -2.53 4.36
N VAL A 62 -3.67 -2.68 4.84
CA VAL A 62 -2.59 -3.33 4.08
C VAL A 62 -2.97 -4.76 3.70
N LYS A 63 -3.54 -5.53 4.63
CA LYS A 63 -4.02 -6.90 4.34
C LYS A 63 -5.14 -6.91 3.31
N LYS A 64 -6.09 -5.96 3.40
CA LYS A 64 -7.18 -5.81 2.42
C LYS A 64 -6.66 -5.48 1.02
N VAL A 65 -5.67 -4.61 0.90
CA VAL A 65 -5.08 -4.30 -0.42
C VAL A 65 -4.30 -5.52 -0.95
N ARG A 66 -3.48 -6.16 -0.10
CA ARG A 66 -2.74 -7.37 -0.48
C ARG A 66 -3.62 -8.56 -0.87
N SER A 67 -4.88 -8.60 -0.45
CA SER A 67 -5.81 -9.64 -0.90
C SER A 67 -6.45 -9.34 -2.25
N ASN A 68 -6.41 -8.09 -2.71
CA ASN A 68 -7.07 -7.65 -3.95
C ASN A 68 -6.08 -7.34 -5.08
N GLU A 69 -4.81 -7.10 -4.75
CA GLU A 69 -3.76 -6.71 -5.69
C GLU A 69 -2.64 -7.76 -5.71
N GLU A 70 -2.09 -8.05 -6.89
CA GLU A 70 -1.08 -9.10 -7.08
C GLU A 70 0.32 -8.67 -6.61
N ASN A 71 0.80 -7.52 -7.07
CA ASN A 71 2.15 -7.03 -6.78
C ASN A 71 2.08 -5.83 -5.83
N VAL A 72 2.27 -6.05 -4.52
CA VAL A 72 2.16 -4.99 -3.51
C VAL A 72 3.45 -4.81 -2.71
N LEU A 73 3.99 -3.60 -2.72
CA LEU A 73 5.01 -3.15 -1.76
C LEU A 73 4.37 -2.26 -0.71
N PHE A 74 4.72 -2.49 0.57
CA PHE A 74 4.37 -1.58 1.66
C PHE A 74 5.65 -1.01 2.25
N LEU A 75 5.83 0.30 2.13
CA LEU A 75 7.05 1.02 2.46
C LEU A 75 6.79 2.03 3.57
N ASN A 76 7.81 2.27 4.39
CA ASN A 76 7.83 3.37 5.36
C ASN A 76 9.03 4.27 5.04
N ALA A 77 8.80 5.59 4.96
CA ALA A 77 9.81 6.57 4.57
C ALA A 77 10.53 7.24 5.75
N GLY A 78 10.53 6.60 6.93
CA GLY A 78 10.89 7.24 8.20
C GLY A 78 9.67 7.91 8.80
#